data_AF-A0A960V1H4-F1
#
_entry.id   AF-A0A960V1H4-F1
#
_cell.length_a   1.000
_cell.length_b   1.000
_cell.length_c   1.000
_cell.angle_alpha   90.00
_cell.angle_beta   90.00
_cell.angle_gamma   90.00
#
_symmetry.space_group_name_H-M   'P 1'
#
loop_
_entity.id
_entity.type
_entity.pdbx_description
1 polymer ?
#
loop_
_entity_poly.entity_id
_entity_poly.type
_entity_poly.pdbx_seq_one_letter_code
_entity_poly.pdbx_strand_id
1 'polypeptide(L)'
;MTDPDSVFTSKVLQSMRPPMVCTCVQVSRQALVKAIQDGDRSFEELQKHTGCATGCGCCESSVRRLLSDEMNRQVSPTDEKQGRLF
;
A
#
# COMPACT_ATOMS: atom_id res chain seq x y z
N MET A 1 21.50 35.30 -8.81
CA MET A 1 21.23 34.52 -7.58
C MET A 1 19.79 34.07 -7.66
N THR A 2 19.63 32.77 -7.95
CA THR A 2 18.40 31.95 -7.92
C THR A 2 17.31 32.30 -8.94
N ASP A 3 17.43 31.68 -10.11
CA ASP A 3 16.46 31.68 -11.22
C ASP A 3 15.06 31.18 -10.81
N PRO A 4 13.98 31.97 -11.02
CA PRO A 4 12.61 31.61 -10.66
C PRO A 4 11.95 30.57 -11.60
N ASP A 5 12.57 30.21 -12.73
CA ASP A 5 11.99 29.28 -13.71
C ASP A 5 12.15 27.79 -13.33
N SER A 6 13.03 27.46 -12.38
CA SER A 6 13.30 26.09 -11.93
C SER A 6 12.23 25.51 -10.97
N VAL A 7 11.43 26.39 -10.34
CA VAL A 7 10.36 25.97 -9.42
C VAL A 7 9.11 25.52 -10.20
N PHE A 8 8.90 26.04 -11.42
CA PHE A 8 7.69 25.75 -12.19
C PHE A 8 7.70 24.34 -12.79
N THR A 9 8.86 23.85 -13.23
CA THR A 9 9.06 22.45 -13.68
C THR A 9 9.08 21.46 -12.49
N SER A 10 9.60 21.88 -11.33
CA SER A 10 9.68 21.03 -10.14
C SER A 10 8.30 20.64 -9.56
N LYS A 11 7.29 21.51 -9.69
CA LYS A 11 5.92 21.22 -9.21
C LYS A 11 5.16 20.23 -10.10
N VAL A 12 5.43 20.23 -11.41
CA VAL A 12 4.80 19.32 -12.38
C VAL A 12 5.23 17.86 -12.16
N LEU A 13 6.49 17.63 -11.77
CA LEU A 13 7.01 16.28 -11.45
C LEU A 13 6.56 15.77 -10.08
N GLN A 14 6.23 16.65 -9.13
CA GLN A 14 5.73 16.26 -7.81
C GLN A 14 4.32 15.63 -7.87
N SER A 15 3.54 15.94 -8.92
CA SER A 15 2.22 15.35 -9.17
C SER A 15 2.23 13.98 -9.87
N MET A 16 3.38 13.49 -10.33
CA MET A 16 3.47 12.19 -11.04
C MET A 16 4.04 11.05 -10.20
N ARG A 17 4.37 11.27 -8.92
CA ARG A 17 4.84 10.17 -8.06
C ARG A 17 3.65 9.49 -7.39
N PRO A 18 3.45 8.17 -7.61
CA PRO A 18 2.41 7.46 -6.90
C PRO A 18 2.69 7.54 -5.39
N PRO A 19 1.67 7.81 -4.56
CA PRO A 19 1.84 7.91 -3.13
C PRO A 19 2.36 6.58 -2.58
N MET A 20 3.55 6.64 -1.97
CA MET A 20 4.17 5.50 -1.30
C MET A 20 3.44 5.27 0.03
N VAL A 21 3.03 4.03 0.26
CA VAL A 21 2.34 3.60 1.48
C VAL A 21 3.35 3.15 2.52
N CYS A 22 4.42 2.48 2.09
CA CYS A 22 5.53 2.12 2.97
C CYS A 22 6.86 2.60 2.38
N THR A 23 7.58 3.45 3.10
CA THR A 23 8.91 3.91 2.69
C THR A 23 9.99 2.87 2.96
N CYS A 24 9.82 2.00 3.97
CA CYS A 24 10.83 0.99 4.35
C CYS A 24 11.06 -0.05 3.25
N VAL A 25 9.97 -0.54 2.66
CA VAL A 25 10.01 -1.54 1.58
C VAL A 25 9.61 -0.94 0.23
N GLN A 26 9.51 0.39 0.14
CA GLN A 26 9.15 1.14 -1.07
C GLN A 26 7.85 0.62 -1.75
N VAL A 27 6.84 0.31 -0.96
CA VAL A 27 5.55 -0.19 -1.44
C VAL A 27 4.60 0.97 -1.71
N SER A 28 4.06 1.03 -2.93
CA SER A 28 3.09 2.03 -3.37
C SER A 28 1.65 1.53 -3.24
N ARG A 29 0.66 2.44 -3.25
CA ARG A 29 -0.77 2.06 -3.25
C ARG A 29 -1.10 1.13 -4.43
N GLN A 30 -0.53 1.40 -5.60
CA GLN A 30 -0.75 0.59 -6.80
C GLN A 30 -0.19 -0.83 -6.64
N ALA A 31 0.96 -1.00 -5.99
CA ALA A 31 1.52 -2.32 -5.72
C ALA A 31 0.59 -3.15 -4.83
N LEU A 32 0.02 -2.55 -3.78
CA LEU A 32 -0.97 -3.21 -2.93
C LEU A 32 -2.24 -3.59 -3.69
N VAL A 33 -2.78 -2.67 -4.50
CA VAL A 33 -3.96 -2.95 -5.33
C VAL A 33 -3.68 -4.07 -6.33
N LYS A 34 -2.49 -4.10 -6.92
CA LYS A 34 -2.07 -5.17 -7.83
C LYS A 34 -1.96 -6.51 -7.09
N ALA A 35 -1.40 -6.53 -5.88
CA ALA A 35 -1.31 -7.71 -5.05
C ALA A 35 -2.71 -8.25 -4.66
N ILE A 36 -3.66 -7.36 -4.32
CA ILE A 36 -5.07 -7.73 -4.09
C ILE A 36 -5.70 -8.36 -5.35
N GLN A 37 -5.41 -7.81 -6.53
CA GLN A 37 -5.86 -8.37 -7.81
C GLN A 37 -5.19 -9.71 -8.16
N ASP A 38 -3.94 -9.91 -7.74
CA ASP A 38 -3.18 -11.15 -7.94
C ASP A 38 -3.78 -12.31 -7.13
N GLY A 39 -4.40 -11.99 -5.99
CA GLY A 39 -5.11 -12.95 -5.14
C GLY A 39 -5.02 -12.66 -3.64
N ASP A 40 -4.26 -11.64 -3.23
CA ASP A 40 -4.04 -11.32 -1.82
C ASP A 40 -5.27 -10.63 -1.19
N ARG A 41 -6.17 -11.42 -0.62
CA ARG A 41 -7.40 -10.92 0.03
C ARG A 41 -7.28 -10.68 1.53
N SER A 42 -6.09 -10.85 2.08
CA SER A 42 -5.80 -10.66 3.50
C SER A 42 -4.57 -9.79 3.71
N PHE A 43 -4.52 -9.13 4.86
CA PHE A 43 -3.36 -8.35 5.28
C PHE A 43 -2.11 -9.23 5.41
N GLU A 44 -2.25 -10.48 5.90
CA GLU A 44 -1.13 -11.40 6.02
C GLU A 44 -0.54 -11.80 4.67
N GLU A 45 -1.39 -12.06 3.67
CA GLU A 45 -0.94 -12.41 2.32
C GLU A 45 -0.27 -11.20 1.65
N LEU A 46 -0.86 -10.01 1.77
CA LEU A 46 -0.22 -8.76 1.33
C LEU A 46 1.12 -8.52 2.03
N GLN A 47 1.21 -8.81 3.33
CA GLN A 47 2.44 -8.68 4.10
C GLN A 47 3.49 -9.70 3.66
N LYS A 48 3.12 -10.94 3.35
CA LYS A 48 4.05 -11.95 2.81
C LYS A 48 4.51 -11.61 1.39
N HIS A 49 3.60 -11.15 0.55
CA HIS A 49 3.88 -10.83 -0.85
C HIS A 49 4.73 -9.57 -0.99
N THR A 50 4.36 -8.50 -0.27
CA THR A 50 5.02 -7.19 -0.39
C THR A 50 6.07 -6.91 0.69
N GLY A 51 6.10 -7.70 1.76
CA GLY A 51 6.98 -7.48 2.91
C GLY A 51 6.62 -6.25 3.75
N CYS A 52 5.51 -5.56 3.46
CA CYS A 52 5.14 -4.34 4.18
C CYS A 52 4.79 -4.62 5.65
N ALA A 53 4.94 -3.62 6.53
CA ALA A 53 4.68 -3.73 7.97
C ALA A 53 5.54 -4.75 8.76
N THR A 54 6.59 -5.34 8.16
CA THR A 54 7.53 -6.24 8.86
C THR A 54 8.63 -5.50 9.65
N GLY A 55 8.88 -4.22 9.34
CA GLY A 55 9.92 -3.40 9.96
C GLY A 55 9.37 -2.45 11.02
N CYS A 56 8.91 -1.27 10.58
CA CYS A 56 8.45 -0.21 11.49
C CYS A 56 6.96 -0.28 11.86
N GLY A 57 6.16 -1.10 11.15
CA GLY A 57 4.71 -1.22 11.35
C GLY A 57 3.87 0.03 10.99
N CYS A 58 4.46 1.20 10.72
CA CYS A 58 3.69 2.45 10.52
C CYS A 58 2.73 2.41 9.31
N CYS A 59 3.04 1.59 8.30
CA CYS A 59 2.20 1.44 7.12
C CYS A 59 1.05 0.43 7.32
N GLU A 60 1.04 -0.37 8.39
CA GLU A 60 0.02 -1.39 8.64
C GLU A 60 -1.39 -0.81 8.58
N SER A 61 -1.64 0.26 9.32
CA SER A 61 -2.96 0.89 9.38
C SER A 61 -3.41 1.41 8.01
N SER A 62 -2.46 1.91 7.21
CA SER A 62 -2.72 2.38 5.85
C SER A 62 -3.05 1.22 4.92
N VAL A 63 -2.26 0.14 4.95
CA VAL A 63 -2.47 -1.07 4.14
C VAL A 63 -3.79 -1.73 4.50
N ARG A 64 -4.11 -1.87 5.79
CA ARG A 64 -5.36 -2.48 6.26
C ARG A 64 -6.57 -1.67 5.83
N ARG A 65 -6.49 -0.33 5.90
CA ARG A 65 -7.57 0.55 5.43
C ARG A 65 -7.74 0.48 3.91
N LEU A 66 -6.65 0.40 3.16
CA LEU A 66 -6.67 0.19 1.71
C LEU A 66 -7.31 -1.15 1.36
N LEU A 67 -6.90 -2.23 2.03
CA LEU A 67 -7.48 -3.54 1.85
C LEU A 67 -8.98 -3.54 2.16
N SER A 68 -9.41 -2.91 3.26
CA SER A 68 -10.84 -2.80 3.59
C SER A 68 -11.62 -2.00 2.55
N ASP A 69 -11.05 -0.91 2.01
CA ASP A 69 -11.65 -0.10 0.95
C ASP A 69 -11.82 -0.90 -0.35
N GLU A 70 -10.77 -1.59 -0.78
CA GLU A 70 -10.78 -2.44 -1.98
C GLU A 70 -11.67 -3.68 -1.78
N MET A 71 -11.67 -4.29 -0.60
CA MET A 71 -12.50 -5.45 -0.26
C MET A 71 -13.98 -5.07 -0.19
N ASN A 72 -14.32 -3.90 0.36
CA ASN A 72 -15.68 -3.38 0.31
C ASN A 72 -16.15 -3.15 -1.14
N ARG A 73 -15.19 -2.91 -2.05
CA ARG A 73 -15.43 -2.81 -3.49
C ARG A 73 -15.52 -4.16 -4.20
N GLN A 74 -14.99 -5.24 -3.61
CA GLN A 74 -14.82 -6.58 -4.21
C GLN A 74 -15.54 -7.72 -3.48
N VAL A 75 -16.27 -7.45 -2.39
CA VAL A 75 -16.87 -8.38 -1.42
C VAL A 75 -16.92 -9.85 -1.87
N SER A 76 -15.91 -10.61 -1.46
CA SER A 76 -16.05 -12.04 -1.12
C SER A 76 -15.09 -12.37 0.02
N PRO A 77 -15.61 -12.74 1.20
CA PRO A 77 -14.91 -12.78 2.48
C PRO A 77 -13.87 -13.89 2.49
N THR A 78 -12.61 -13.59 2.83
CA THR A 78 -11.64 -14.65 3.16
C THR A 78 -10.51 -14.07 4.00
N ASP A 79 -10.81 -13.85 5.28
CA ASP A 79 -9.77 -13.81 6.33
C ASP A 79 -10.27 -14.57 7.57
N GLU A 80 -10.92 -15.72 7.34
CA GLU A 80 -11.25 -16.71 8.39
C GLU A 80 -10.10 -17.72 8.56
N LYS A 81 -8.87 -17.21 8.67
CA LYS A 81 -7.73 -18.00 9.15
C LYS A 81 -7.06 -17.34 10.35
N GLN A 82 -7.86 -16.73 11.22
CA GLN A 82 -7.47 -16.61 12.63
C GLN A 82 -7.54 -18.01 13.26
N GLY A 83 -6.58 -18.85 12.89
CA GLY A 83 -6.25 -20.09 13.57
C GLY A 83 -5.88 -19.77 15.01
N ARG A 84 -6.84 -19.98 15.91
CA ARG A 84 -6.54 -20.40 17.27
C ARG A 84 -7.22 -21.74 17.51
N LEU A 85 -6.66 -22.76 16.85
CA LEU A 85 -6.54 -24.08 17.46
C LEU A 85 -5.33 -23.99 18.38
N PHE A 86 -5.58 -23.82 19.67
CA PHE A 86 -4.91 -24.36 20.87
C PHE A 86 -5.44 -23.62 22.10
#